data_AF-A0A937RJI8-F1
#
_entry.id   AF-A0A937RJI8-F1
#
_cell.length_a   1.000
_cell.length_b   1.000
_cell.length_c   1.000
_cell.angle_alpha   90.00
_cell.angle_beta   90.00
_cell.angle_gamma   90.00
#
_symmetry.space_group_name_H-M   'P 1'
#
loop_
_entity.id
_entity.type
_entity.pdbx_description
1 polymer ?
#
loop_
_entity_poly.entity_id
_entity_poly.type
_entity_poly.pdbx_seq_one_letter_code
_entity_poly.pdbx_strand_id
1 'polypeptide(L)'
;MAGTGGTRRRSGQRWLWVAICVAGTFAAATVVAVFLLPPVVYRSVDPTADHSDARAALQSGLLTAAAALVAVVGGLVALAETRRSNANTHVRELYTRAVDQLGSENITVRLGGIYALERIAKDSPDDQRTVVEVVSAFVREKARPSAPAPAGPATPAGPRRLEPDVQAALTILGRLPLRRGVHRADLTDADLTGAELSSANLAEARLHRTNLTGAQLNNLILTGSALLGANLTGARLAGADLTNALLVEANLTGARLDGADLTGAVLVEANLSRARLDGASLKRAVLFDADLTRASLFDANLTDATLNLANLTDARLNRTDLTGASLDATELGGADLVDARGLVPGQLDVASGNARTRLSTDFQRPASWPPAAS
;
A
#
# COMPACT_ATOMS: atom_id res chain seq x y z
N MET A 1 -16.56 -5.89 -14.51
CA MET A 1 -16.60 -5.81 -15.99
C MET A 1 -15.23 -5.39 -16.50
N ALA A 2 -14.83 -5.98 -17.62
CA ALA A 2 -13.47 -6.15 -18.09
C ALA A 2 -12.81 -4.91 -18.70
N GLY A 3 -11.48 -4.85 -18.62
CA GLY A 3 -10.65 -4.60 -19.80
C GLY A 3 -9.95 -3.24 -19.92
N THR A 4 -8.79 -3.06 -19.27
CA THR A 4 -7.76 -2.11 -19.72
C THR A 4 -6.31 -2.64 -19.58
N GLY A 5 -6.11 -3.96 -19.59
CA GLY A 5 -4.78 -4.60 -19.56
C GLY A 5 -4.05 -4.66 -20.91
N GLY A 6 -4.65 -4.16 -22.00
CA GLY A 6 -4.17 -4.40 -23.38
C GLY A 6 -3.33 -3.29 -24.03
N THR A 7 -3.19 -2.11 -23.40
CA THR A 7 -2.69 -0.92 -24.13
C THR A 7 -1.18 -0.73 -24.08
N ARG A 8 -0.45 -1.33 -23.12
CA ARG A 8 1.02 -1.20 -23.06
C ARG A 8 1.78 -2.21 -23.93
N ARG A 9 1.26 -3.43 -24.14
CA ARG A 9 1.81 -4.37 -25.14
C ARG A 9 1.74 -3.78 -26.56
N ARG A 10 0.68 -3.01 -26.85
CA ARG A 10 0.53 -2.28 -28.12
C ARG A 10 1.47 -1.08 -28.26
N SER A 11 1.96 -0.48 -27.18
CA SER A 11 2.83 0.71 -27.26
C SER A 11 4.25 0.40 -27.74
N GLY A 12 4.83 -0.72 -27.31
CA GLY A 12 6.13 -1.19 -27.80
C GLY A 12 6.08 -1.63 -29.27
N GLN A 13 4.99 -2.29 -29.68
CA GLN A 13 4.75 -2.63 -31.09
C GLN A 13 4.46 -1.38 -31.94
N ARG A 14 3.79 -0.35 -31.41
CA ARG A 14 3.51 0.88 -32.15
C ARG A 14 4.78 1.62 -32.53
N TRP A 15 5.76 1.74 -31.63
CA TRP A 15 7.03 2.36 -31.99
C TRP A 15 7.83 1.52 -32.99
N LEU A 16 7.73 0.19 -32.90
CA LEU A 16 8.32 -0.73 -33.88
C LEU A 16 7.70 -0.55 -35.28
N TRP A 17 6.37 -0.51 -35.36
CA TRP A 17 5.65 -0.24 -36.61
C TRP A 17 5.93 1.16 -37.13
N VAL A 18 6.06 2.17 -36.27
CA VAL A 18 6.46 3.53 -36.68
C VAL A 18 7.88 3.54 -37.21
N ALA A 19 8.84 2.87 -36.55
CA ALA A 19 10.22 2.78 -37.02
C ALA A 19 10.34 2.02 -38.36
N ILE A 20 9.59 0.92 -38.51
CA ILE A 20 9.50 0.15 -39.77
C ILE A 20 8.84 1.00 -40.86
N CYS A 21 7.75 1.69 -40.58
CA CYS A 21 7.09 2.58 -41.53
C CYS A 21 7.98 3.76 -41.92
N VAL A 22 8.68 4.39 -40.97
CA VAL A 22 9.62 5.49 -41.24
C VAL A 22 10.77 5.00 -42.10
N ALA A 23 11.40 3.87 -41.76
CA ALA A 23 12.45 3.27 -42.57
C ALA A 23 11.96 2.88 -43.98
N GLY A 24 10.75 2.30 -44.08
CA GLY A 24 10.11 1.95 -45.33
C GLY A 24 9.78 3.17 -46.20
N THR A 25 9.26 4.25 -45.60
CA THR A 25 9.01 5.51 -46.31
C THR A 25 10.29 6.20 -46.75
N PHE A 26 11.35 6.15 -45.94
CA PHE A 26 12.65 6.72 -46.30
C PHE A 26 13.30 5.92 -47.43
N ALA A 27 13.24 4.58 -47.40
CA ALA A 27 13.68 3.72 -48.49
C ALA A 27 12.88 3.96 -49.76
N ALA A 28 11.55 4.04 -49.68
CA ALA A 28 10.69 4.35 -50.81
C ALA A 28 10.94 5.75 -51.38
N ALA A 29 11.13 6.77 -50.54
CA ALA A 29 11.49 8.12 -50.96
C ALA A 29 12.87 8.17 -51.62
N THR A 30 13.83 7.38 -51.13
CA THR A 30 15.16 7.25 -51.75
C THR A 30 15.05 6.59 -53.12
N VAL A 31 14.28 5.50 -53.25
CA VAL A 31 14.01 4.85 -54.55
C VAL A 31 13.31 5.80 -55.51
N VAL A 32 12.28 6.52 -55.06
CA VAL A 32 11.56 7.54 -55.85
C VAL A 32 12.51 8.66 -56.30
N ALA A 33 13.34 9.20 -55.41
CA ALA A 33 14.34 10.22 -55.73
C ALA A 33 15.35 9.71 -56.78
N VAL A 34 15.81 8.46 -56.65
CA VAL A 34 16.76 7.81 -57.56
C VAL A 34 16.19 7.59 -58.97
N PHE A 35 14.89 7.34 -59.10
CA PHE A 35 14.23 7.12 -60.39
C PHE A 35 13.62 8.41 -61.01
N LEU A 36 13.28 9.43 -60.21
CA LEU A 36 12.60 10.65 -60.69
C LEU A 36 13.45 11.92 -60.73
N LEU A 37 14.59 12.00 -60.04
CA LEU A 37 15.51 13.16 -60.13
C LEU A 37 16.42 13.21 -61.38
N PRO A 38 16.77 12.10 -62.08
CA PRO A 38 17.68 12.16 -63.22
C PRO A 38 17.28 13.08 -64.39
N PRO A 39 15.99 13.27 -64.75
CA PRO A 39 15.63 14.16 -65.84
C PRO A 39 15.86 15.65 -65.55
N VAL A 40 15.92 16.03 -64.26
CA VAL A 40 15.95 17.43 -63.84
C VAL A 40 17.38 17.91 -63.57
N VAL A 41 18.24 17.06 -63.01
CA VAL A 41 19.61 17.43 -62.63
C VAL A 41 20.58 17.40 -63.81
N TYR A 42 20.35 16.56 -64.83
CA TYR A 42 21.25 16.42 -65.99
C TYR A 42 20.99 17.41 -67.14
N ARG A 43 20.13 18.43 -66.94
CA ARG A 43 19.76 19.38 -68.02
C ARG A 43 20.88 20.33 -68.47
N SER A 44 22.09 20.23 -67.92
CA SER A 44 23.16 21.19 -68.22
C SER A 44 24.54 20.60 -68.51
N VAL A 45 24.69 19.33 -68.90
CA VAL A 45 26.00 18.77 -69.29
C VAL A 45 25.91 17.89 -70.54
N ASP A 46 26.73 18.24 -71.53
CA ASP A 46 27.14 17.62 -72.80
C ASP A 46 26.30 16.45 -73.41
N PRO A 47 25.73 16.58 -74.63
CA PRO A 47 24.93 15.54 -75.28
C PRO A 47 25.71 14.31 -75.80
N THR A 48 27.05 14.30 -75.72
CA THR A 48 27.88 13.24 -76.34
C THR A 48 28.56 12.29 -75.35
N ALA A 49 28.41 12.53 -74.04
CA ALA A 49 28.94 11.63 -73.03
C ALA A 49 27.89 10.58 -72.63
N ASP A 50 28.26 9.29 -72.69
CA ASP A 50 27.41 8.19 -72.27
C ASP A 50 27.23 8.19 -70.75
N HIS A 51 26.21 8.93 -70.30
CA HIS A 51 25.85 9.06 -68.88
C HIS A 51 25.04 7.89 -68.34
N SER A 52 24.80 6.84 -69.16
CA SER A 52 24.03 5.67 -68.74
C SER A 52 24.77 4.87 -67.67
N ASP A 53 26.09 4.69 -67.81
CA ASP A 53 26.94 3.97 -66.86
C ASP A 53 27.06 4.69 -65.51
N ALA A 54 27.24 6.02 -65.53
CA ALA A 54 27.33 6.83 -64.31
C ALA A 54 26.01 6.83 -63.52
N ARG A 55 24.87 6.84 -64.22
CA ARG A 55 23.54 6.71 -63.60
C ARG A 55 23.34 5.32 -63.03
N ALA A 56 23.65 4.26 -63.77
CA ALA A 56 23.53 2.88 -63.29
C ALA A 56 24.42 2.64 -62.04
N ALA A 57 25.63 3.20 -62.02
CA ALA A 57 26.53 3.14 -60.87
C ALA A 57 25.99 3.88 -59.63
N LEU A 58 25.42 5.08 -59.80
CA LEU A 58 24.80 5.82 -58.69
C LEU A 58 23.53 5.15 -58.19
N GLN A 59 22.69 4.62 -59.08
CA GLN A 59 21.46 3.92 -58.72
C GLN A 59 21.76 2.62 -57.95
N SER A 60 22.71 1.82 -58.43
CA SER A 60 23.14 0.60 -57.74
C SER A 60 23.82 0.90 -56.40
N GLY A 61 24.64 1.96 -56.32
CA GLY A 61 25.25 2.41 -55.06
C GLY A 61 24.22 2.85 -54.02
N LEU A 62 23.20 3.63 -54.43
CA LEU A 62 22.14 4.11 -53.54
C LEU A 62 21.21 2.97 -53.08
N LEU A 63 20.88 2.03 -53.95
CA LEU A 63 20.11 0.83 -53.59
C LEU A 63 20.87 -0.05 -52.58
N THR A 64 22.17 -0.22 -52.79
CA THR A 64 23.04 -0.98 -51.88
C THR A 64 23.13 -0.29 -50.51
N ALA A 65 23.27 1.03 -50.48
CA ALA A 65 23.28 1.81 -49.25
C ALA A 65 21.93 1.75 -48.50
N ALA A 66 20.81 1.83 -49.22
CA ALA A 66 19.48 1.70 -48.63
C ALA A 66 19.25 0.29 -48.05
N ALA A 67 19.66 -0.76 -48.76
CA ALA A 67 19.59 -2.14 -48.27
C ALA A 67 20.45 -2.35 -47.01
N ALA A 68 21.66 -1.76 -46.97
CA ALA A 68 22.53 -1.80 -45.81
C ALA A 68 21.89 -1.12 -44.58
N LEU A 69 21.24 0.03 -44.77
CA LEU A 69 20.55 0.74 -43.69
C LEU A 69 19.40 -0.10 -43.10
N VAL A 70 18.57 -0.71 -43.95
CA VAL A 70 17.47 -1.59 -43.51
C VAL A 70 18.00 -2.79 -42.74
N ALA A 71 19.11 -3.40 -43.21
CA ALA A 71 19.75 -4.51 -42.52
C ALA A 71 20.28 -4.12 -41.12
N VAL A 72 20.89 -2.94 -40.99
CA VAL A 72 21.37 -2.42 -39.69
C VAL A 72 20.21 -2.17 -38.73
N VAL A 73 19.14 -1.51 -39.19
CA VAL A 73 17.95 -1.26 -38.37
C VAL A 73 17.28 -2.57 -37.96
N GLY A 74 17.12 -3.51 -38.89
CA GLY A 74 16.60 -4.86 -38.61
C GLY A 74 17.46 -5.62 -37.61
N GLY A 75 18.78 -5.53 -37.73
CA GLY A 75 19.73 -6.13 -36.78
C GLY A 75 19.64 -5.54 -35.37
N LEU A 76 19.50 -4.22 -35.25
CA LEU A 76 19.31 -3.54 -33.97
C LEU A 76 17.97 -3.92 -33.31
N VAL A 77 16.91 -4.04 -34.10
CA VAL A 77 15.60 -4.52 -33.64
C VAL A 77 15.69 -5.97 -33.15
N ALA A 78 16.25 -6.87 -33.97
CA ALA A 78 16.41 -8.27 -33.60
C ALA A 78 17.28 -8.45 -32.35
N LEU A 79 18.34 -7.64 -32.21
CA LEU A 79 19.18 -7.63 -31.02
C LEU A 79 18.42 -7.13 -29.78
N ALA A 80 17.59 -6.08 -29.93
CA ALA A 80 16.76 -5.58 -28.84
C ALA A 80 15.69 -6.60 -28.42
N GLU A 81 15.05 -7.28 -29.37
CA GLU A 81 14.10 -8.37 -29.11
C GLU A 81 14.77 -9.57 -28.44
N THR A 82 15.95 -9.96 -28.91
CA THR A 82 16.73 -11.05 -28.32
C THR A 82 17.14 -10.72 -26.88
N ARG A 83 17.62 -9.51 -26.62
CA ARG A 83 17.95 -9.05 -25.25
C ARG A 83 16.72 -9.09 -24.34
N ARG A 84 15.55 -8.67 -24.84
CA ARG A 84 14.30 -8.69 -24.09
C ARG A 84 13.82 -10.12 -23.80
N SER A 85 13.92 -11.01 -24.78
CA SER A 85 13.61 -12.43 -24.63
C SER A 85 14.50 -13.08 -23.57
N ASN A 86 15.81 -12.86 -23.66
CA ASN A 86 16.80 -13.44 -22.74
C ASN A 86 16.62 -12.89 -21.31
N ALA A 87 16.34 -11.59 -21.16
CA ALA A 87 16.04 -10.98 -19.86
C ALA A 87 14.82 -11.63 -19.19
N ASN A 88 13.75 -11.89 -19.96
CA ASN A 88 12.56 -12.56 -19.46
C ASN A 88 12.83 -14.00 -19.04
N THR A 89 13.67 -14.75 -19.78
CA THR A 89 14.04 -16.12 -19.43
C THR A 89 14.82 -16.15 -18.12
N HIS A 90 15.79 -15.24 -17.95
CA HIS A 90 16.59 -15.17 -16.73
C HIS A 90 15.77 -14.84 -15.48
N VAL A 91 14.86 -13.86 -15.58
CA VAL A 91 13.95 -13.51 -14.46
C VAL A 91 13.05 -14.69 -14.10
N ARG A 92 12.53 -15.43 -15.08
CA ARG A 92 11.71 -16.64 -14.83
C ARG A 92 12.49 -17.72 -14.10
N GLU A 93 13.73 -18.00 -14.49
CA GLU A 93 14.58 -18.99 -13.81
C GLU A 93 14.92 -18.58 -12.37
N LEU A 94 15.27 -17.30 -12.15
CA LEU A 94 15.51 -16.77 -10.80
C LEU A 94 14.26 -16.88 -9.93
N TYR A 95 13.10 -16.59 -10.50
CA TYR A 95 11.82 -16.68 -9.81
C TYR A 95 11.50 -18.12 -9.40
N THR A 96 11.57 -19.09 -10.32
CA THR A 96 11.34 -20.50 -10.00
C THR A 96 12.27 -20.97 -8.89
N ARG A 97 13.57 -20.65 -8.99
CA ARG A 97 14.55 -21.00 -7.95
C ARG A 97 14.22 -20.36 -6.60
N ALA A 98 13.79 -19.10 -6.58
CA ALA A 98 13.43 -18.41 -5.35
C ALA A 98 12.18 -19.03 -4.69
N VAL A 99 11.18 -19.41 -5.48
CA VAL A 99 9.98 -20.11 -4.99
C VAL A 99 10.33 -21.49 -4.45
N ASP A 100 11.17 -22.27 -5.14
CA ASP A 100 11.63 -23.58 -4.65
C ASP A 100 12.35 -23.44 -3.30
N GLN A 101 13.14 -22.38 -3.14
CA GLN A 101 13.85 -22.08 -1.89
C GLN A 101 12.90 -21.78 -0.72
N LEU A 102 11.72 -21.19 -0.95
CA LEU A 102 10.72 -20.95 0.09
C LEU A 102 10.15 -22.25 0.68
N GLY A 103 10.12 -23.32 -0.10
CA GLY A 103 9.68 -24.65 0.33
C GLY A 103 10.72 -25.42 1.14
N SER A 104 11.93 -24.89 1.31
CA SER A 104 13.00 -25.59 2.03
C SER A 104 12.73 -25.67 3.53
N GLU A 105 13.07 -26.80 4.16
CA GLU A 105 13.11 -26.94 5.62
C GLU A 105 14.21 -26.09 6.28
N ASN A 106 15.23 -25.69 5.50
CA ASN A 106 16.33 -24.86 6.00
C ASN A 106 15.99 -23.36 5.92
N ILE A 107 15.91 -22.72 7.09
CA ILE A 107 15.62 -21.28 7.21
C ILE A 107 16.57 -20.39 6.40
N THR A 108 17.86 -20.74 6.32
CA THR A 108 18.86 -19.97 5.57
C THR A 108 18.54 -19.99 4.07
N VAL A 109 18.07 -21.13 3.57
CA VAL A 109 17.64 -21.29 2.17
C VAL A 109 16.38 -20.48 1.91
N ARG A 110 15.39 -20.52 2.82
CA ARG A 110 14.17 -19.71 2.72
C ARG A 110 14.47 -18.21 2.71
N LEU A 111 15.37 -17.74 3.59
CA LEU A 111 15.84 -16.36 3.60
C LEU A 111 16.47 -15.96 2.27
N GLY A 112 17.30 -16.84 1.68
CA GLY A 112 17.84 -16.65 0.33
C GLY A 112 16.75 -16.46 -0.73
N GLY A 113 15.70 -17.28 -0.68
CA GLY A 113 14.53 -17.16 -1.57
C GLY A 113 13.77 -15.85 -1.39
N ILE A 114 13.53 -15.44 -0.14
CA ILE A 114 12.84 -14.17 0.19
C ILE A 114 13.61 -12.97 -0.39
N TYR A 115 14.93 -12.88 -0.17
CA TYR A 115 15.73 -11.78 -0.69
C TYR A 115 15.92 -11.84 -2.21
N ALA A 116 15.92 -13.04 -2.80
CA ALA A 116 15.90 -13.20 -4.25
C ALA A 116 14.60 -12.66 -4.86
N LEU A 117 13.45 -12.93 -4.25
CA LEU A 117 12.16 -12.38 -4.65
C LEU A 117 12.14 -10.85 -4.52
N GLU A 118 12.68 -10.29 -3.43
CA GLU A 118 12.81 -8.83 -3.29
C GLU A 118 13.63 -8.23 -4.44
N ARG A 119 14.76 -8.86 -4.79
CA ARG A 119 15.59 -8.41 -5.90
C ARG A 119 14.85 -8.49 -7.23
N ILE A 120 14.13 -9.58 -7.49
CA ILE A 120 13.29 -9.74 -8.69
C ILE A 120 12.24 -8.62 -8.78
N ALA A 121 11.56 -8.29 -7.68
CA ALA A 121 10.56 -7.22 -7.65
C ALA A 121 11.14 -5.82 -7.88
N LYS A 122 12.41 -5.60 -7.50
CA LYS A 122 13.14 -4.34 -7.77
C LYS A 122 13.59 -4.26 -9.23
N ASP A 123 14.12 -5.35 -9.76
CA ASP A 123 14.71 -5.42 -11.11
C ASP A 123 13.63 -5.55 -12.21
N SER A 124 12.50 -6.20 -11.89
CA SER A 124 11.36 -6.39 -12.79
C SER A 124 10.06 -5.87 -12.17
N PRO A 125 9.72 -4.60 -12.42
CA PRO A 125 8.51 -4.02 -11.86
C PRO A 125 7.19 -4.63 -12.36
N ASP A 126 7.21 -5.34 -13.49
CA ASP A 126 6.04 -6.04 -14.02
C ASP A 126 5.73 -7.31 -13.19
N ASP A 127 6.72 -7.86 -12.48
CA ASP A 127 6.61 -9.05 -11.63
C ASP A 127 6.32 -8.71 -10.15
N GLN A 128 6.29 -7.43 -9.78
CA GLN A 128 6.06 -6.99 -8.39
C GLN A 128 4.78 -7.57 -7.78
N ARG A 129 3.70 -7.61 -8.56
CA ARG A 129 2.42 -8.17 -8.10
C ARG A 129 2.58 -9.64 -7.70
N THR A 130 3.19 -10.43 -8.58
CA THR A 130 3.38 -11.86 -8.38
C THR A 130 4.32 -12.13 -7.20
N VAL A 131 5.39 -11.34 -7.05
CA VAL A 131 6.27 -11.43 -5.88
C VAL A 131 5.50 -11.13 -4.58
N VAL A 132 4.73 -10.04 -4.55
CA VAL A 132 3.90 -9.69 -3.39
C VAL A 132 2.93 -10.81 -3.04
N GLU A 133 2.26 -11.39 -4.03
CA GLU A 133 1.30 -12.48 -3.85
C GLU A 133 1.97 -13.72 -3.24
N VAL A 134 3.14 -14.12 -3.75
CA VAL A 134 3.89 -15.28 -3.23
C VAL A 134 4.42 -15.03 -1.83
N VAL A 135 5.02 -13.86 -1.57
CA VAL A 135 5.55 -13.54 -0.24
C VAL A 135 4.41 -13.42 0.79
N SER A 136 3.27 -12.86 0.39
CA SER A 136 2.06 -12.81 1.22
C SER A 136 1.53 -14.21 1.52
N ALA A 137 1.46 -15.09 0.52
CA ALA A 137 1.04 -16.48 0.70
C ALA A 137 2.00 -17.24 1.62
N PHE A 138 3.31 -17.03 1.48
CA PHE A 138 4.32 -17.60 2.37
C PHE A 138 4.09 -17.16 3.83
N VAL A 139 3.85 -15.87 4.08
CA VAL A 139 3.54 -15.38 5.44
C VAL A 139 2.28 -16.04 5.97
N ARG A 140 1.18 -16.08 5.21
CA ARG A 140 -0.07 -16.72 5.66
C ARG A 140 0.11 -18.21 5.94
N GLU A 141 0.98 -18.89 5.21
CA GLU A 141 1.26 -20.32 5.40
C GLU A 141 2.07 -20.60 6.67
N LYS A 142 3.11 -19.80 6.91
CA LYS A 142 4.03 -20.00 8.04
C LYS A 142 3.53 -19.36 9.34
N ALA A 143 2.73 -18.32 9.24
CA ALA A 143 2.11 -17.63 10.37
C ALA A 143 0.64 -18.05 10.53
N ARG A 144 0.33 -19.34 10.43
CA ARG A 144 -1.04 -19.81 10.72
C ARG A 144 -1.34 -19.69 12.21
N PRO A 145 -2.59 -19.35 12.59
CA PRO A 145 -3.00 -19.36 13.99
C PRO A 145 -2.69 -20.71 14.62
N SER A 146 -1.96 -20.71 15.74
CA SER A 146 -1.78 -21.95 16.50
C SER A 146 -3.12 -22.42 17.03
N ALA A 147 -3.37 -23.73 17.01
CA ALA A 147 -4.55 -24.30 17.64
C ALA A 147 -4.68 -23.77 19.08
N PRO A 148 -5.90 -23.49 19.56
CA PRO A 148 -6.10 -23.01 20.91
C PRO A 148 -5.41 -23.97 21.89
N ALA A 149 -4.59 -23.40 22.78
CA ALA A 149 -3.92 -24.18 23.79
C ALA A 149 -4.98 -24.98 24.57
N PRO A 150 -4.73 -26.26 24.90
CA PRO A 150 -5.64 -27.03 25.73
C PRO A 150 -5.91 -26.27 27.03
N ALA A 151 -7.12 -26.41 27.57
CA ALA A 151 -7.64 -25.72 28.76
C ALA A 151 -6.92 -26.11 30.07
N GLY A 152 -5.60 -25.96 30.10
CA GLY A 152 -4.76 -26.03 31.28
C GLY A 152 -4.45 -24.63 31.82
N PRO A 153 -3.84 -24.53 33.02
CA PRO A 153 -3.45 -23.26 33.60
C PRO A 153 -2.57 -22.50 32.60
N ALA A 154 -3.06 -21.33 32.16
CA ALA A 154 -2.37 -20.45 31.24
C ALA A 154 -1.02 -20.04 31.86
N THR A 155 0.02 -20.79 31.52
CA THR A 155 1.38 -20.31 31.71
C THR A 155 1.50 -19.12 30.77
N PRO A 156 1.84 -17.91 31.22
CA PRO A 156 2.00 -16.78 30.32
C PRO A 156 3.08 -17.16 29.32
N ALA A 157 2.67 -17.47 28.10
CA ALA A 157 3.59 -17.71 27.01
C ALA A 157 4.39 -16.41 26.89
N GLY A 158 5.70 -16.48 27.12
CA GLY A 158 6.58 -15.35 26.86
C GLY A 158 6.37 -14.83 25.44
N PRO A 159 6.77 -13.59 25.14
CA PRO A 159 6.50 -12.96 23.84
C PRO A 159 6.91 -13.92 22.71
N ARG A 160 5.91 -14.40 21.97
CA ARG A 160 6.11 -15.36 20.89
C ARG A 160 6.88 -14.64 19.80
N ARG A 161 8.17 -14.94 19.67
CA ARG A 161 8.99 -14.38 18.60
C ARG A 161 8.52 -14.99 17.29
N LEU A 162 8.15 -14.12 16.34
CA LEU A 162 7.84 -14.49 14.97
C LEU A 162 9.04 -15.23 14.35
N GLU A 163 8.79 -16.22 13.51
CA GLU A 163 9.88 -16.93 12.84
C GLU A 163 10.72 -15.95 11.98
N PRO A 164 12.07 -16.06 11.96
CA PRO A 164 12.92 -15.06 11.31
C PRO A 164 12.65 -14.87 9.80
N ASP A 165 12.24 -15.92 9.11
CA ASP A 165 11.84 -15.90 7.71
C ASP A 165 10.50 -15.22 7.48
N VAL A 166 9.50 -15.42 8.36
CA VAL A 166 8.25 -14.65 8.33
C VAL A 166 8.54 -13.17 8.55
N GLN A 167 9.40 -12.84 9.53
CA GLN A 167 9.82 -11.46 9.77
C GLN A 167 10.58 -10.86 8.56
N ALA A 168 11.43 -11.63 7.90
CA ALA A 168 12.10 -11.19 6.66
C ALA A 168 11.09 -10.94 5.53
N ALA A 169 10.12 -11.83 5.36
CA ALA A 169 9.05 -11.69 4.37
C ALA A 169 8.22 -10.41 4.61
N LEU A 170 7.81 -10.16 5.86
CA LEU A 170 7.14 -8.92 6.27
C LEU A 170 8.00 -7.68 5.98
N THR A 171 9.30 -7.75 6.29
CA THR A 171 10.24 -6.64 6.07
C THR A 171 10.33 -6.26 4.60
N ILE A 172 10.38 -7.25 3.69
CA ILE A 172 10.44 -6.95 2.25
C ILE A 172 9.11 -6.38 1.75
N LEU A 173 7.95 -6.93 2.16
CA LEU A 173 6.63 -6.38 1.81
C LEU A 173 6.50 -4.91 2.24
N GLY A 174 6.98 -4.61 3.45
CA GLY A 174 6.97 -3.29 4.04
C GLY A 174 7.84 -2.25 3.31
N ARG A 175 8.91 -2.66 2.62
CA ARG A 175 9.88 -1.72 2.00
C ARG A 175 9.94 -1.76 0.47
N LEU A 176 9.23 -2.67 -0.20
CA LEU A 176 9.23 -2.77 -1.66
C LEU A 176 8.71 -1.47 -2.31
N PRO A 177 9.40 -0.92 -3.34
CA PRO A 177 8.93 0.25 -4.07
C PRO A 177 7.88 -0.16 -5.12
N LEU A 178 6.65 -0.39 -4.67
CA LEU A 178 5.56 -0.88 -5.53
C LEU A 178 5.07 0.21 -6.50
N ARG A 179 4.82 -0.19 -7.75
CA ARG A 179 4.17 0.65 -8.75
C ARG A 179 2.68 0.88 -8.40
N ARG A 180 2.13 2.00 -8.86
CA ARG A 180 0.69 2.28 -8.76
C ARG A 180 -0.14 1.11 -9.34
N GLY A 181 -1.15 0.68 -8.59
CA GLY A 181 -2.04 -0.43 -8.99
C GLY A 181 -1.55 -1.84 -8.63
N VAL A 182 -0.44 -1.95 -7.90
CA VAL A 182 -0.04 -3.18 -7.21
C VAL A 182 -0.51 -3.09 -5.77
N HIS A 183 -1.43 -3.97 -5.36
CA HIS A 183 -1.85 -4.08 -3.96
C HIS A 183 -0.68 -4.52 -3.09
N ARG A 184 -0.60 -4.01 -1.87
CA ARG A 184 0.62 -4.11 -1.07
C ARG A 184 0.89 -5.50 -0.48
N ALA A 185 -0.05 -6.04 0.29
CA ALA A 185 0.07 -7.35 0.91
C ALA A 185 -1.32 -7.86 1.29
N ASP A 186 -1.47 -9.18 1.28
CA ASP A 186 -2.64 -9.84 1.85
C ASP A 186 -2.18 -10.77 2.98
N LEU A 187 -2.39 -10.34 4.21
CA LEU A 187 -1.97 -11.01 5.43
C LEU A 187 -3.18 -11.48 6.24
N THR A 188 -4.31 -11.66 5.56
CA THR A 188 -5.56 -12.15 6.15
C THR A 188 -5.31 -13.42 6.97
N ASP A 189 -5.86 -13.48 8.18
CA ASP A 189 -5.76 -14.59 9.13
C ASP A 189 -4.35 -14.93 9.65
N ALA A 190 -3.32 -14.15 9.31
CA ALA A 190 -1.97 -14.42 9.78
C ALA A 190 -1.81 -14.09 11.28
N ASP A 191 -1.10 -14.96 12.00
CA ASP A 191 -0.64 -14.73 13.37
C ASP A 191 0.73 -14.04 13.37
N LEU A 192 0.68 -12.72 13.42
CA LEU A 192 1.82 -11.80 13.43
C LEU A 192 2.05 -11.23 14.83
N THR A 193 1.74 -12.00 15.88
CA THR A 193 1.98 -11.61 17.28
C THR A 193 3.42 -11.17 17.46
N GLY A 194 3.62 -9.96 18.01
CA GLY A 194 4.94 -9.40 18.26
C GLY A 194 5.75 -9.03 17.02
N ALA A 195 5.15 -8.97 15.82
CA ALA A 195 5.86 -8.61 14.60
C ALA A 195 6.53 -7.23 14.67
N GLU A 196 7.69 -7.09 14.05
CA GLU A 196 8.46 -5.86 13.97
C GLU A 196 8.23 -5.18 12.61
N LEU A 197 7.37 -4.17 12.55
CA LEU A 197 6.95 -3.50 11.31
C LEU A 197 7.07 -1.97 11.41
N SER A 198 7.87 -1.47 12.36
CA SER A 198 8.06 -0.03 12.54
C SER A 198 8.58 0.61 11.25
N SER A 199 7.98 1.73 10.85
CA SER A 199 8.28 2.46 9.61
C SER A 199 8.09 1.69 8.30
N ALA A 200 7.47 0.50 8.32
CA ALA A 200 7.09 -0.19 7.10
C ALA A 200 5.93 0.52 6.39
N ASN A 201 5.75 0.23 5.11
CA ASN A 201 4.60 0.65 4.33
C ASN A 201 3.72 -0.55 4.02
N LEU A 202 2.53 -0.56 4.62
CA LEU A 202 1.43 -1.50 4.40
C LEU A 202 0.15 -0.77 3.95
N ALA A 203 0.29 0.37 3.27
CA ALA A 203 -0.84 1.09 2.69
C ALA A 203 -1.66 0.16 1.78
N GLU A 204 -2.98 0.23 1.89
CA GLU A 204 -3.95 -0.61 1.15
C GLU A 204 -3.76 -2.14 1.35
N ALA A 205 -3.04 -2.58 2.39
CA ALA A 205 -2.92 -4.00 2.70
C ALA A 205 -4.24 -4.59 3.23
N ARG A 206 -4.43 -5.89 3.00
CA ARG A 206 -5.51 -6.67 3.64
C ARG A 206 -4.95 -7.36 4.88
N LEU A 207 -5.50 -7.01 6.03
CA LEU A 207 -5.12 -7.44 7.37
C LEU A 207 -6.36 -7.96 8.14
N HIS A 208 -7.35 -8.49 7.40
CA HIS A 208 -8.59 -9.00 7.99
C HIS A 208 -8.27 -10.14 8.97
N ARG A 209 -8.79 -10.04 10.20
CA ARG A 209 -8.61 -11.04 11.27
C ARG A 209 -7.13 -11.39 11.54
N THR A 210 -6.19 -10.54 11.13
CA THR A 210 -4.76 -10.72 11.41
C THR A 210 -4.52 -10.46 12.90
N ASN A 211 -3.74 -11.32 13.55
CA ASN A 211 -3.33 -11.13 14.93
C ASN A 211 -2.01 -10.35 14.97
N LEU A 212 -2.07 -9.10 15.42
CA LEU A 212 -0.95 -8.16 15.62
C LEU A 212 -0.75 -7.85 17.12
N THR A 213 -1.15 -8.76 18.01
CA THR A 213 -1.01 -8.58 19.46
C THR A 213 0.43 -8.24 19.82
N GLY A 214 0.63 -7.11 20.51
CA GLY A 214 1.94 -6.64 20.96
C GLY A 214 2.95 -6.29 19.86
N ALA A 215 2.53 -6.20 18.59
CA ALA A 215 3.42 -5.86 17.48
C ALA A 215 4.00 -4.43 17.59
N GLN A 216 5.22 -4.23 17.08
CA GLN A 216 5.87 -2.93 16.97
C GLN A 216 5.55 -2.29 15.61
N LEU A 217 4.59 -1.37 15.59
CA LEU A 217 4.04 -0.73 14.40
C LEU A 217 4.24 0.81 14.42
N ASN A 218 5.24 1.31 15.15
CA ASN A 218 5.47 2.74 15.27
C ASN A 218 5.79 3.34 13.90
N ASN A 219 5.17 4.47 13.56
CA ASN A 219 5.30 5.14 12.26
C ASN A 219 4.98 4.23 11.05
N LEU A 220 4.23 3.14 11.25
CA LEU A 220 3.79 2.27 10.16
C LEU A 220 2.77 3.01 9.29
N ILE A 221 2.89 2.86 7.97
CA ILE A 221 1.92 3.40 7.02
C ILE A 221 0.87 2.32 6.73
N LEU A 222 -0.37 2.57 7.16
CA LEU A 222 -1.56 1.74 7.01
C LEU A 222 -2.69 2.49 6.26
N THR A 223 -2.36 3.57 5.55
CA THR A 223 -3.33 4.37 4.77
C THR A 223 -4.25 3.48 3.92
N GLY A 224 -5.57 3.59 4.12
CA GLY A 224 -6.57 2.84 3.36
C GLY A 224 -6.51 1.32 3.50
N SER A 225 -5.77 0.79 4.48
CA SER A 225 -5.69 -0.65 4.73
C SER A 225 -6.96 -1.20 5.36
N ALA A 226 -7.20 -2.50 5.17
CA ALA A 226 -8.39 -3.18 5.66
C ALA A 226 -8.04 -4.13 6.81
N LEU A 227 -8.41 -3.74 8.03
CA LEU A 227 -8.12 -4.41 9.30
C LEU A 227 -9.40 -4.96 9.99
N LEU A 228 -10.43 -5.33 9.21
CA LEU A 228 -11.70 -5.83 9.78
C LEU A 228 -11.43 -7.01 10.72
N GLY A 229 -11.89 -6.90 11.97
CA GLY A 229 -11.71 -7.93 13.01
C GLY A 229 -10.24 -8.20 13.38
N ALA A 230 -9.29 -7.34 13.02
CA ALA A 230 -7.88 -7.53 13.37
C ALA A 230 -7.67 -7.39 14.89
N ASN A 231 -6.74 -8.16 15.44
CA ASN A 231 -6.37 -8.06 16.85
C ASN A 231 -5.06 -7.29 17.03
N LEU A 232 -5.15 -6.04 17.48
CA LEU A 232 -4.06 -5.11 17.77
C LEU A 232 -3.86 -4.92 19.28
N THR A 233 -4.30 -5.87 20.11
CA THR A 233 -4.19 -5.77 21.58
C THR A 233 -2.76 -5.44 22.01
N GLY A 234 -2.58 -4.33 22.72
CA GLY A 234 -1.28 -3.87 23.22
C GLY A 234 -0.24 -3.53 22.14
N ALA A 235 -0.63 -3.45 20.86
CA ALA A 235 0.27 -3.06 19.78
C ALA A 235 0.77 -1.62 19.95
N ARG A 236 1.96 -1.33 19.43
CA ARG A 236 2.59 -0.01 19.48
C ARG A 236 2.49 0.66 18.12
N LEU A 237 1.61 1.64 17.99
CA LEU A 237 1.27 2.38 16.78
C LEU A 237 1.58 3.88 16.93
N ALA A 238 2.56 4.25 17.76
CA ALA A 238 2.88 5.67 17.97
C ALA A 238 3.29 6.30 16.63
N GLY A 239 2.64 7.42 16.27
CA GLY A 239 2.85 8.11 15.00
C GLY A 239 2.47 7.32 13.73
N ALA A 240 1.75 6.19 13.85
CA ALA A 240 1.30 5.43 12.68
C ALA A 240 0.29 6.23 11.83
N ASP A 241 0.31 6.04 10.52
CA ASP A 241 -0.67 6.60 9.59
C ASP A 241 -1.74 5.55 9.28
N LEU A 242 -2.92 5.71 9.88
CA LEU A 242 -4.13 4.91 9.70
C LEU A 242 -5.21 5.70 8.92
N THR A 243 -4.82 6.70 8.14
CA THR A 243 -5.75 7.56 7.41
C THR A 243 -6.64 6.71 6.51
N ASN A 244 -7.96 6.86 6.63
CA ASN A 244 -8.99 6.09 5.93
C ASN A 244 -8.89 4.55 6.11
N ALA A 245 -8.21 4.05 7.13
CA ALA A 245 -8.14 2.61 7.41
C ALA A 245 -9.51 2.08 7.86
N LEU A 246 -9.80 0.81 7.52
CA LEU A 246 -11.03 0.12 7.91
C LEU A 246 -10.74 -0.80 9.09
N LEU A 247 -11.15 -0.41 10.29
CA LEU A 247 -10.91 -1.08 11.58
C LEU A 247 -12.23 -1.58 12.21
N VAL A 248 -13.23 -1.88 11.39
CA VAL A 248 -14.53 -2.41 11.86
C VAL A 248 -14.31 -3.67 12.68
N GLU A 249 -14.90 -3.74 13.87
CA GLU A 249 -14.76 -4.85 14.85
C GLU A 249 -13.30 -5.14 15.27
N ALA A 250 -12.34 -4.23 15.01
CA ALA A 250 -10.95 -4.45 15.39
C ALA A 250 -10.77 -4.32 16.90
N ASN A 251 -9.90 -5.17 17.47
CA ASN A 251 -9.55 -5.11 18.89
C ASN A 251 -8.23 -4.36 19.09
N LEU A 252 -8.30 -3.11 19.53
CA LEU A 252 -7.18 -2.24 19.90
C LEU A 252 -7.04 -2.08 21.43
N THR A 253 -7.52 -3.05 22.23
CA THR A 253 -7.45 -2.96 23.69
C THR A 253 -6.03 -2.68 24.17
N GLY A 254 -5.84 -1.60 24.92
CA GLY A 254 -4.54 -1.20 25.46
C GLY A 254 -3.48 -0.83 24.41
N ALA A 255 -3.85 -0.68 23.13
CA ALA A 255 -2.93 -0.26 22.08
C ALA A 255 -2.40 1.16 22.33
N ARG A 256 -1.19 1.43 21.86
CA ARG A 256 -0.51 2.73 22.01
C ARG A 256 -0.48 3.45 20.67
N LEU A 257 -1.40 4.38 20.48
CA LEU A 257 -1.63 5.20 19.28
C LEU A 257 -1.24 6.66 19.53
N ASP A 258 -0.32 6.93 20.46
CA ASP A 258 0.16 8.29 20.77
C ASP A 258 0.58 9.00 19.47
N GLY A 259 -0.06 10.14 19.13
CA GLY A 259 0.22 10.92 17.94
C GLY A 259 -0.09 10.25 16.58
N ALA A 260 -0.84 9.13 16.56
CA ALA A 260 -1.23 8.48 15.30
C ALA A 260 -2.24 9.32 14.50
N ASP A 261 -2.25 9.16 13.18
CA ASP A 261 -3.24 9.77 12.29
C ASP A 261 -4.31 8.74 11.90
N LEU A 262 -5.51 8.86 12.46
CA LEU A 262 -6.70 8.09 12.15
C LEU A 262 -7.74 8.93 11.39
N THR A 263 -7.31 9.98 10.67
CA THR A 263 -8.23 10.84 9.91
C THR A 263 -9.08 10.02 8.95
N GLY A 264 -10.41 10.12 9.09
CA GLY A 264 -11.36 9.38 8.25
C GLY A 264 -11.36 7.86 8.45
N ALA A 265 -10.68 7.32 9.48
CA ALA A 265 -10.71 5.90 9.76
C ALA A 265 -12.11 5.43 10.18
N VAL A 266 -12.46 4.19 9.85
CA VAL A 266 -13.74 3.57 10.19
C VAL A 266 -13.51 2.55 11.30
N LEU A 267 -13.96 2.87 12.50
CA LEU A 267 -13.77 2.15 13.77
C LEU A 267 -15.11 1.65 14.34
N VAL A 268 -16.08 1.34 13.48
CA VAL A 268 -17.40 0.84 13.88
C VAL A 268 -17.24 -0.43 14.71
N GLU A 269 -17.85 -0.46 15.90
CA GLU A 269 -17.79 -1.59 16.85
C GLU A 269 -16.35 -2.00 17.24
N ALA A 270 -15.37 -1.11 17.07
CA ALA A 270 -13.99 -1.38 17.46
C ALA A 270 -13.81 -1.27 18.98
N ASN A 271 -12.96 -2.12 19.55
CA ASN A 271 -12.60 -2.05 20.96
C ASN A 271 -11.28 -1.30 21.15
N LEU A 272 -11.35 -0.05 21.60
CA LEU A 272 -10.22 0.80 22.00
C LEU A 272 -10.13 0.95 23.53
N SER A 273 -10.70 0.02 24.30
CA SER A 273 -10.68 0.12 25.76
C SER A 273 -9.24 0.19 26.27
N ARG A 274 -8.98 1.13 27.19
CA ARG A 274 -7.65 1.43 27.74
C ARG A 274 -6.57 1.82 26.70
N ALA A 275 -6.95 2.11 25.45
CA ALA A 275 -5.99 2.57 24.44
C ALA A 275 -5.44 3.95 24.79
N ARG A 276 -4.23 4.25 24.34
CA ARG A 276 -3.60 5.57 24.44
C ARG A 276 -3.62 6.26 23.09
N LEU A 277 -4.40 7.31 22.96
CA LEU A 277 -4.60 8.13 21.77
C LEU A 277 -4.17 9.58 22.04
N ASP A 278 -3.24 9.79 22.99
CA ASP A 278 -2.77 11.12 23.37
C ASP A 278 -2.19 11.85 22.14
N GLY A 279 -2.73 13.04 21.82
CA GLY A 279 -2.34 13.81 20.64
C GLY A 279 -2.67 13.19 19.28
N ALA A 280 -3.44 12.11 19.22
CA ALA A 280 -3.83 11.48 17.95
C ALA A 280 -4.84 12.33 17.17
N SER A 281 -4.82 12.22 15.84
CA SER A 281 -5.83 12.82 14.97
C SER A 281 -6.91 11.79 14.63
N LEU A 282 -8.13 12.02 15.07
CA LEU A 282 -9.33 11.23 14.71
C LEU A 282 -10.33 12.09 13.93
N LYS A 283 -9.85 13.11 13.20
CA LYS A 283 -10.70 14.02 12.44
C LYS A 283 -11.57 13.24 11.46
N ARG A 284 -12.89 13.46 11.49
CA ARG A 284 -13.88 12.73 10.67
C ARG A 284 -13.82 11.21 10.81
N ALA A 285 -13.25 10.67 11.88
CA ALA A 285 -13.30 9.23 12.13
C ALA A 285 -14.72 8.80 12.48
N VAL A 286 -15.07 7.57 12.10
CA VAL A 286 -16.38 6.96 12.39
C VAL A 286 -16.19 5.96 13.52
N LEU A 287 -16.59 6.33 14.74
CA LEU A 287 -16.47 5.56 15.97
C LEU A 287 -17.85 5.06 16.46
N PHE A 288 -18.77 4.82 15.52
CA PHE A 288 -20.12 4.36 15.86
C PHE A 288 -20.07 3.06 16.66
N ASP A 289 -20.69 3.06 17.85
CA ASP A 289 -20.72 1.92 18.78
C ASP A 289 -19.31 1.39 19.18
N ALA A 290 -18.29 2.24 19.12
CA ALA A 290 -16.93 1.87 19.52
C ALA A 290 -16.78 1.92 21.06
N ASP A 291 -16.01 0.98 21.61
CA ASP A 291 -15.66 0.96 23.04
C ASP A 291 -14.34 1.71 23.29
N LEU A 292 -14.41 2.90 23.87
CA LEU A 292 -13.28 3.71 24.32
C LEU A 292 -13.19 3.77 25.86
N THR A 293 -13.75 2.78 26.57
CA THR A 293 -13.75 2.75 28.04
C THR A 293 -12.33 2.88 28.58
N ARG A 294 -12.11 3.88 29.46
CA ARG A 294 -10.79 4.19 30.05
C ARG A 294 -9.69 4.50 29.04
N ALA A 295 -10.02 4.84 27.80
CA ALA A 295 -9.05 5.33 26.83
C ALA A 295 -8.52 6.71 27.25
N SER A 296 -7.28 7.00 26.86
CA SER A 296 -6.69 8.33 27.01
C SER A 296 -6.71 9.04 25.66
N LEU A 297 -7.44 10.16 25.56
CA LEU A 297 -7.58 11.00 24.38
C LEU A 297 -7.05 12.41 24.64
N PHE A 298 -6.12 12.53 25.60
CA PHE A 298 -5.58 13.83 26.02
C PHE A 298 -4.99 14.57 24.81
N ASP A 299 -5.45 15.80 24.58
CA ASP A 299 -5.03 16.65 23.44
C ASP A 299 -5.28 16.03 22.05
N ALA A 300 -6.12 14.98 21.94
CA ALA A 300 -6.51 14.40 20.67
C ALA A 300 -7.45 15.33 19.87
N ASN A 301 -7.51 15.14 18.56
CA ASN A 301 -8.40 15.86 17.67
C ASN A 301 -9.55 14.95 17.19
N LEU A 302 -10.78 15.21 17.63
CA LEU A 302 -12.00 14.53 17.17
C LEU A 302 -12.92 15.47 16.38
N THR A 303 -12.36 16.50 15.73
CA THR A 303 -13.15 17.42 14.92
C THR A 303 -13.95 16.65 13.86
N ASP A 304 -15.26 16.92 13.80
CA ASP A 304 -16.22 16.27 12.90
C ASP A 304 -16.30 14.72 13.03
N ALA A 305 -15.82 14.13 14.13
CA ALA A 305 -15.90 12.69 14.36
C ALA A 305 -17.34 12.24 14.71
N THR A 306 -17.69 11.01 14.36
CA THR A 306 -18.98 10.39 14.74
C THR A 306 -18.76 9.46 15.92
N LEU A 307 -19.23 9.85 17.12
CA LEU A 307 -19.14 9.08 18.36
C LEU A 307 -20.50 8.49 18.78
N ASN A 308 -21.49 8.49 17.89
CA ASN A 308 -22.83 8.01 18.20
C ASN A 308 -22.78 6.60 18.78
N LEU A 309 -23.47 6.38 19.91
CA LEU A 309 -23.47 5.11 20.67
C LEU A 309 -22.10 4.65 21.22
N ALA A 310 -21.03 5.43 21.03
CA ALA A 310 -19.71 5.04 21.55
C ALA A 310 -19.67 5.06 23.07
N ASN A 311 -18.87 4.16 23.66
CA ASN A 311 -18.65 4.12 25.10
C ASN A 311 -17.35 4.85 25.48
N LEU A 312 -17.46 6.01 26.12
CA LEU A 312 -16.34 6.80 26.63
C LEU A 312 -16.30 6.78 28.18
N THR A 313 -16.87 5.74 28.81
CA THR A 313 -16.90 5.61 30.27
C THR A 313 -15.48 5.66 30.85
N ASP A 314 -15.28 6.49 31.86
CA ASP A 314 -14.00 6.74 32.52
C ASP A 314 -12.85 7.18 31.56
N ALA A 315 -13.15 7.64 30.34
CA ALA A 315 -12.14 8.11 29.38
C ALA A 315 -11.57 9.49 29.75
N ARG A 316 -10.32 9.75 29.38
CA ARG A 316 -9.68 11.06 29.57
C ARG A 316 -9.79 11.88 28.29
N LEU A 317 -10.62 12.91 28.31
CA LEU A 317 -10.92 13.82 27.19
C LEU A 317 -10.40 15.26 27.46
N ASN A 318 -9.47 15.43 28.42
CA ASN A 318 -8.96 16.75 28.72
C ASN A 318 -8.22 17.33 27.51
N ARG A 319 -8.52 18.60 27.18
CA ARG A 319 -7.95 19.32 26.02
C ARG A 319 -8.26 18.71 24.66
N THR A 320 -9.07 17.65 24.60
CA THR A 320 -9.52 17.05 23.36
C THR A 320 -10.36 18.04 22.56
N ASP A 321 -10.16 18.12 21.24
CA ASP A 321 -10.97 18.95 20.35
C ASP A 321 -12.19 18.15 19.87
N LEU A 322 -13.39 18.55 20.30
CA LEU A 322 -14.68 17.94 19.98
C LEU A 322 -15.52 18.83 19.04
N THR A 323 -14.89 19.81 18.36
CA THR A 323 -15.59 20.72 17.44
C THR A 323 -16.35 19.93 16.37
N GLY A 324 -17.67 20.08 16.32
CA GLY A 324 -18.51 19.41 15.31
C GLY A 324 -18.65 17.90 15.48
N ALA A 325 -18.11 17.30 16.56
CA ALA A 325 -18.27 15.88 16.83
C ALA A 325 -19.75 15.54 17.14
N SER A 326 -20.25 14.42 16.62
CA SER A 326 -21.59 13.93 16.93
C SER A 326 -21.53 13.00 18.15
N LEU A 327 -22.32 13.31 19.18
CA LEU A 327 -22.29 12.64 20.49
C LEU A 327 -23.63 11.98 20.86
N ASP A 328 -24.48 11.70 19.87
CA ASP A 328 -25.82 11.14 20.13
C ASP A 328 -25.72 9.77 20.82
N ALA A 329 -26.36 9.66 21.98
CA ALA A 329 -26.35 8.48 22.82
C ALA A 329 -24.94 7.97 23.18
N THR A 330 -23.91 8.83 23.15
CA THR A 330 -22.58 8.51 23.63
C THR A 330 -22.58 8.37 25.16
N GLU A 331 -21.88 7.37 25.70
CA GLU A 331 -21.73 7.17 27.15
C GLU A 331 -20.49 7.89 27.69
N LEU A 332 -20.69 8.97 28.45
CA LEU A 332 -19.64 9.80 29.05
C LEU A 332 -19.50 9.59 30.57
N GLY A 333 -20.03 8.49 31.12
CA GLY A 333 -20.05 8.22 32.55
C GLY A 333 -18.64 8.22 33.16
N GLY A 334 -18.32 9.15 34.06
CA GLY A 334 -16.97 9.25 34.65
C GLY A 334 -15.88 9.79 33.71
N ALA A 335 -16.22 10.14 32.47
CA ALA A 335 -15.28 10.75 31.54
C ALA A 335 -14.82 12.12 32.05
N ASP A 336 -13.57 12.48 31.74
CA ASP A 336 -12.98 13.77 32.11
C ASP A 336 -12.90 14.70 30.90
N LEU A 337 -13.88 15.59 30.75
CA LEU A 337 -13.96 16.58 29.68
C LEU A 337 -13.45 17.97 30.12
N VAL A 338 -12.72 18.07 31.24
CA VAL A 338 -12.18 19.36 31.68
C VAL A 338 -11.20 19.89 30.63
N ASP A 339 -11.40 21.14 30.24
CA ASP A 339 -10.67 21.85 29.18
C ASP A 339 -10.85 21.27 27.77
N ALA A 340 -11.86 20.42 27.54
CA ALA A 340 -12.22 20.01 26.19
C ALA A 340 -12.57 21.24 25.33
N ARG A 341 -12.11 21.24 24.08
CA ARG A 341 -12.27 22.35 23.13
C ARG A 341 -13.42 22.07 22.18
N GLY A 342 -14.11 23.11 21.72
CA GLY A 342 -15.15 22.99 20.70
C GLY A 342 -16.44 22.28 21.13
N LEU A 343 -16.53 21.86 22.39
CA LEU A 343 -17.72 21.26 22.98
C LEU A 343 -18.81 22.34 23.12
N VAL A 344 -20.05 22.01 22.74
CA VAL A 344 -21.22 22.88 22.88
C VAL A 344 -22.33 22.19 23.70
N PRO A 345 -23.22 22.93 24.38
CA PRO A 345 -24.25 22.33 25.23
C PRO A 345 -25.12 21.28 24.53
N GLY A 346 -25.51 21.52 23.27
CA GLY A 346 -26.36 20.59 22.52
C GLY A 346 -25.72 19.21 22.28
N GLN A 347 -24.38 19.10 22.29
CA GLN A 347 -23.70 17.81 22.23
C GLN A 347 -23.85 17.01 23.55
N LEU A 348 -23.91 17.71 24.69
CA LEU A 348 -24.08 17.07 26.00
C LEU A 348 -25.53 16.66 26.25
N ASP A 349 -26.49 17.40 25.71
CA ASP A 349 -27.93 17.13 25.88
C ASP A 349 -28.36 15.79 25.26
N VAL A 350 -27.67 15.37 24.19
CA VAL A 350 -27.92 14.09 23.49
C VAL A 350 -27.03 12.94 23.96
N ALA A 351 -26.02 13.23 24.78
CA ALA A 351 -25.14 12.24 25.38
C ALA A 351 -25.63 11.85 26.79
N SER A 352 -25.10 10.75 27.33
CA SER A 352 -25.37 10.32 28.70
C SER A 352 -24.13 10.50 29.58
N GLY A 353 -24.30 11.09 30.75
CA GLY A 353 -23.22 11.22 31.75
C GLY A 353 -23.71 10.81 33.13
N ASN A 354 -22.81 10.76 34.10
CA ASN A 354 -23.15 10.45 35.49
C ASN A 354 -22.49 11.42 36.47
N ALA A 355 -22.73 11.20 37.76
CA ALA A 355 -22.21 12.04 38.85
C ALA A 355 -20.67 12.20 38.84
N ARG A 356 -19.93 11.26 38.25
CA ARG A 356 -18.47 11.25 38.15
C ARG A 356 -17.95 11.93 36.87
N THR A 357 -18.80 12.18 35.88
CA THR A 357 -18.40 12.88 34.64
C THR A 357 -17.97 14.30 34.99
N ARG A 358 -16.78 14.70 34.55
CA ARG A 358 -16.16 15.99 34.86
C ARG A 358 -16.30 16.92 33.66
N LEU A 359 -16.77 18.15 33.91
CA LEU A 359 -16.93 19.21 32.92
C LEU A 359 -16.17 20.46 33.41
N SER A 360 -15.76 21.33 32.48
CA SER A 360 -15.29 22.67 32.85
C SER A 360 -16.41 23.50 33.49
N THR A 361 -16.03 24.50 34.29
CA THR A 361 -16.96 25.37 35.05
C THR A 361 -17.97 26.11 34.18
N ASP A 362 -17.64 26.31 32.91
CA ASP A 362 -18.43 27.09 31.96
C ASP A 362 -19.61 26.28 31.39
N PHE A 363 -19.65 24.97 31.63
CA PHE A 363 -20.74 24.10 31.20
C PHE A 363 -21.73 23.85 32.34
N GLN A 364 -23.01 24.02 32.02
CA GLN A 364 -24.08 23.50 32.84
C GLN A 364 -24.26 22.01 32.56
N ARG A 365 -24.37 21.21 33.62
CA ARG A 365 -24.69 19.79 33.52
C ARG A 365 -26.11 19.63 32.95
N PRO A 366 -26.31 18.78 31.91
CA PRO A 366 -27.65 18.50 31.38
C PRO A 366 -28.59 17.97 32.46
N ALA A 367 -29.87 18.35 32.41
CA ALA A 367 -30.88 17.91 33.37
C ALA A 367 -31.16 16.39 33.30
N SER A 368 -30.89 15.77 32.14
CA SER A 368 -30.97 14.31 31.94
C SER A 368 -29.89 13.55 32.72
N TRP A 369 -28.82 14.22 33.16
CA TRP A 369 -27.72 13.58 33.86
C TRP A 369 -27.98 13.57 35.38
N PRO A 370 -27.59 12.50 36.09
CA PRO A 370 -27.56 12.51 37.55
C PRO A 370 -26.74 13.69 38.08
N PRO A 371 -27.13 14.28 39.23
CA PRO A 371 -26.39 15.38 39.85
C PRO A 371 -24.95 14.97 40.17
N ALA A 372 -24.04 15.95 40.19
CA ALA A 372 -22.65 15.70 40.56
C ALA A 372 -22.55 15.11 41.98
N ALA A 373 -21.60 14.21 42.20
CA ALA A 373 -21.31 13.73 43.55
C ALA A 373 -20.81 14.91 44.39
N SER A 374 -21.44 15.13 45.54
CA SER A 374 -21.14 16.20 46.50
C SER A 374 -19.77 16.07 47.14
#